data_AF-A0A078G3W2-F1
#
_entry.id   AF-A0A078G3W2-F1
#
_cell.length_a   1.000
_cell.length_b   1.000
_cell.length_c   1.000
_cell.angle_alpha   90.00
_cell.angle_beta   90.00
_cell.angle_gamma   90.00
#
_symmetry.space_group_name_H-M   'P 1'
#
loop_
_entity.id
_entity.type
_entity.pdbx_description
1 polymer ?
#
loop_
_entity_poly.entity_id
_entity_poly.type
_entity_poly.pdbx_seq_one_letter_code
_entity_poly.pdbx_strand_id
1 'polypeptide(L)'
;MSRTCLICNGAVPLFQRFQEIPTGKCKQYRRQYGTSVLHEKIHQKKYTLRMMKLKKKSCGSIRSIFMHADGVDWMLMGLGLIGAVGDGFVTPIIYFVIGLLLNDLGGPALGGSFDDGNFMKAISKNAVALLYIAGASWVVCFLEGYCWTTTGERQAAKMRERYLKAVLRQDVGYFDLHVTSTSDVITSVSSDSLVIQDVLSEKLPNFLMNASAFAASYIMSFIMLWRLTIVGFPFVVLLLIPGLMYGRALISSSRKIREEYNEAGSIAEQAISLVRTVYAFGSERKLIAKFSVALQGLVKLGLRQGLVKGISIGSSGIDFAIRAFMTWYGSRMVMYHGAKGGTVFAVIICVTFGGIFLRDKKPYCSFDLLFVAGERIMEVILRVPDIDSDNPEGQTLEKIKGEVQFKHVKFMYPSRPETPIFDDFCLRVPSGKTVALVGGSGSGKSTVLSLLQRFYDPVAGEILLDGVSINKLQVNWLRLQTGLVSQEPALFATTTEENILFGKEDASMDEVVEAAKASNAHNFISQFRHGYKTQNPKG
;
A
#
# COMPACT_ATOMS: atom_id res chain seq x y z
N MET A 1 -46.78 44.44 12.58
CA MET A 1 -47.97 43.57 12.77
C MET A 1 -47.54 42.26 13.39
N SER A 2 -48.39 41.62 14.19
CA SER A 2 -48.03 40.47 15.02
C SER A 2 -48.16 39.13 14.28
N ARG A 3 -47.26 38.19 14.57
CA ARG A 3 -47.59 36.97 15.34
C ARG A 3 -46.33 36.22 15.81
N THR A 4 -46.12 36.23 17.13
CA THR A 4 -45.36 35.24 17.92
C THR A 4 -46.10 33.88 17.94
N CYS A 5 -45.59 32.76 18.46
CA CYS A 5 -44.31 32.39 19.09
C CYS A 5 -43.98 30.91 18.68
N LEU A 6 -43.21 30.01 19.31
CA LEU A 6 -42.41 29.80 20.55
C LEU A 6 -41.29 28.78 20.11
N ILE A 7 -40.29 28.27 20.85
CA ILE A 7 -39.92 28.19 22.27
C ILE A 7 -38.41 28.51 22.41
N CYS A 8 -37.96 29.07 23.54
CA CYS A 8 -36.54 29.13 23.93
C CYS A 8 -36.35 28.70 25.40
N ASN A 9 -35.18 28.13 25.70
CA ASN A 9 -34.52 27.98 27.01
C ASN A 9 -35.22 27.19 28.13
N GLY A 10 -34.43 26.35 28.82
CA GLY A 10 -34.85 25.60 30.01
C GLY A 10 -33.72 24.75 30.59
N ALA A 11 -32.76 25.37 31.28
CA ALA A 11 -31.65 24.68 31.93
C ALA A 11 -31.88 24.61 33.45
N VAL A 12 -32.02 23.40 34.01
CA VAL A 12 -32.12 23.13 35.45
C VAL A 12 -31.38 21.82 35.78
N PRO A 13 -30.49 21.78 36.80
CA PRO A 13 -29.84 20.56 37.25
C PRO A 13 -30.70 19.80 38.27
N LEU A 14 -30.44 18.50 38.46
CA LEU A 14 -31.05 17.70 39.53
C LEU A 14 -30.02 16.83 40.25
N PHE A 15 -29.93 17.03 41.56
CA PHE A 15 -29.08 16.29 42.50
C PHE A 15 -29.98 15.48 43.45
N GLN A 16 -29.42 14.48 44.15
CA GLN A 16 -30.04 13.78 45.29
C GLN A 16 -31.45 13.15 45.10
N ARG A 17 -31.45 11.83 44.86
CA ARG A 17 -32.16 10.91 45.77
C ARG A 17 -31.23 9.75 46.15
N PHE A 18 -30.67 9.82 47.36
CA PHE A 18 -30.17 8.63 48.04
C PHE A 18 -31.37 7.84 48.57
N GLN A 19 -31.34 6.52 48.42
CA GLN A 19 -32.24 5.61 49.12
C GLN A 19 -31.43 4.38 49.53
N GLU A 20 -31.57 3.98 50.79
CA GLU A 20 -30.62 3.06 51.42
C GLU A 20 -30.81 1.61 50.95
N ILE A 21 -29.69 0.90 50.76
CA ILE A 21 -29.68 -0.53 50.43
C ILE A 21 -28.98 -1.28 51.58
N PRO A 22 -29.60 -2.29 52.21
CA PRO A 22 -29.04 -2.95 53.38
C PRO A 22 -27.72 -3.68 53.05
N THR A 23 -26.71 -3.45 53.90
CA THR A 23 -25.29 -3.71 53.63
C THR A 23 -24.85 -5.19 53.65
N GLY A 24 -25.80 -6.14 53.65
CA GLY A 24 -25.53 -7.58 53.75
C GLY A 24 -25.07 -8.27 52.46
N LYS A 25 -25.73 -8.01 51.32
CA LYS A 25 -25.56 -8.87 50.10
C LYS A 25 -24.38 -8.49 49.18
N CYS A 26 -23.73 -7.35 49.40
CA CYS A 26 -22.75 -6.79 48.46
C CYS A 26 -21.42 -7.59 48.37
N LYS A 27 -21.03 -8.34 49.42
CA LYS A 27 -19.79 -9.13 49.44
C LYS A 27 -19.82 -10.38 48.54
N GLN A 28 -20.99 -10.94 48.26
CA GLN A 28 -21.11 -12.18 47.47
C GLN A 28 -21.14 -11.87 45.96
N TYR A 29 -21.96 -10.90 45.54
CA TYR A 29 -22.00 -10.40 44.16
C TYR A 29 -20.62 -9.95 43.65
N ARG A 30 -19.87 -9.18 44.47
CA ARG A 30 -18.54 -8.66 44.08
C ARG A 30 -17.48 -9.75 43.87
N ARG A 31 -17.64 -10.95 44.46
CA ARG A 31 -16.73 -12.08 44.24
C ARG A 31 -16.99 -12.82 42.91
N GLN A 32 -18.25 -12.98 42.52
CA GLN A 32 -18.62 -13.77 41.34
C GLN A 32 -18.43 -13.01 40.01
N TYR A 33 -18.71 -11.70 39.99
CA TYR A 33 -18.38 -10.84 38.85
C TYR A 33 -16.90 -10.40 38.85
N GLY A 34 -16.26 -10.36 40.02
CA GLY A 34 -14.85 -9.99 40.15
C GLY A 34 -13.90 -10.98 39.47
N THR A 35 -14.26 -12.27 39.42
CA THR A 35 -13.47 -13.30 38.75
C THR A 35 -13.69 -13.34 37.24
N SER A 36 -14.92 -13.16 36.73
CA SER A 36 -15.18 -13.13 35.28
C SER A 36 -14.47 -11.96 34.60
N VAL A 37 -14.63 -10.74 35.11
CA VAL A 37 -13.97 -9.53 34.59
C VAL A 37 -12.43 -9.62 34.70
N LEU A 38 -11.90 -10.37 35.68
CA LEU A 38 -10.46 -10.62 35.76
C LEU A 38 -10.01 -11.64 34.69
N HIS A 39 -10.77 -12.71 34.47
CA HIS A 39 -10.48 -13.71 33.44
C HIS A 39 -10.53 -13.09 32.03
N GLU A 40 -11.53 -12.25 31.78
CA GLU A 40 -11.72 -11.47 30.57
C GLU A 40 -10.58 -10.49 30.34
N LYS A 41 -10.21 -9.67 31.34
CA LYS A 41 -9.05 -8.77 31.24
C LYS A 41 -7.74 -9.53 31.08
N ILE A 42 -7.61 -10.76 31.61
CA ILE A 42 -6.46 -11.64 31.35
C ILE A 42 -6.50 -12.17 29.91
N HIS A 43 -7.66 -12.51 29.35
CA HIS A 43 -7.80 -12.98 27.97
C HIS A 43 -7.51 -11.85 26.96
N GLN A 44 -8.13 -10.69 27.16
CA GLN A 44 -7.93 -9.49 26.35
C GLN A 44 -6.47 -9.04 26.41
N LYS A 45 -5.86 -8.96 27.60
CA LYS A 45 -4.44 -8.62 27.77
C LYS A 45 -3.50 -9.70 27.23
N LYS A 46 -3.86 -10.98 27.26
CA LYS A 46 -3.15 -12.05 26.52
C LYS A 46 -3.23 -11.83 25.02
N TYR A 47 -4.38 -11.44 24.48
CA TYR A 47 -4.55 -11.09 23.07
C TYR A 47 -3.69 -9.89 22.68
N THR A 48 -3.74 -8.78 23.43
CA THR A 48 -2.89 -7.60 23.19
C THR A 48 -1.40 -7.95 23.29
N LEU A 49 -0.99 -8.79 24.25
CA LEU A 49 0.38 -9.28 24.35
C LEU A 49 0.77 -10.24 23.23
N ARG A 50 -0.17 -10.99 22.64
CA ARG A 50 0.06 -11.85 21.47
C ARG A 50 0.26 -10.99 20.22
N MET A 51 -0.59 -9.99 19.99
CA MET A 51 -0.44 -9.00 18.92
C MET A 51 0.86 -8.20 19.07
N MET A 52 1.20 -7.72 20.27
CA MET A 52 2.48 -7.03 20.53
C MET A 52 3.70 -7.94 20.40
N LYS A 53 3.57 -9.26 20.60
CA LYS A 53 4.65 -10.23 20.33
C LYS A 53 4.81 -10.54 18.83
N LEU A 54 3.71 -10.57 18.07
CA LEU A 54 3.76 -10.66 16.60
C LEU A 54 4.44 -9.42 16.02
N LYS A 55 3.97 -8.22 16.41
CA LYS A 55 4.48 -6.89 16.01
C LYS A 55 5.92 -6.58 16.48
N LYS A 56 6.59 -7.52 17.16
CA LYS A 56 8.01 -7.43 17.57
C LYS A 56 8.89 -8.49 16.88
N LYS A 57 8.35 -9.30 15.96
CA LYS A 57 9.09 -10.43 15.38
C LYS A 57 9.25 -10.44 13.86
N SER A 58 8.67 -9.47 13.14
CA SER A 58 8.94 -9.24 11.73
C SER A 58 9.78 -7.97 11.54
N CYS A 59 11.11 -8.11 11.59
CA CYS A 59 11.94 -7.21 10.79
C CYS A 59 11.87 -7.78 9.37
N GLY A 60 11.15 -7.09 8.48
CA GLY A 60 10.71 -7.64 7.20
C GLY A 60 11.84 -8.30 6.43
N SER A 61 11.80 -9.63 6.30
CA SER A 61 12.83 -10.33 5.55
C SER A 61 12.74 -9.97 4.08
N ILE A 62 13.89 -9.78 3.41
CA ILE A 62 13.97 -9.63 1.95
C ILE A 62 13.22 -10.79 1.25
N ARG A 63 13.25 -12.00 1.84
CA ARG A 63 12.51 -13.19 1.36
C ARG A 63 10.98 -13.04 1.43
N SER A 64 10.45 -12.12 2.23
CA SER A 64 9.02 -11.82 2.33
C SER A 64 8.54 -10.87 1.23
N ILE A 65 9.42 -10.01 0.70
CA ILE A 65 9.12 -9.14 -0.44
C ILE A 65 8.98 -10.00 -1.69
N PHE A 66 10.00 -10.80 -1.99
CA PHE A 66 10.05 -11.68 -3.17
C PHE A 66 9.26 -13.00 -3.01
N MET A 67 8.30 -13.06 -2.06
CA MET A 67 7.45 -14.25 -1.85
C MET A 67 6.47 -14.49 -3.02
N HIS A 68 6.28 -13.50 -3.88
CA HIS A 68 5.39 -13.55 -5.05
C HIS A 68 6.13 -13.87 -6.36
N ALA A 69 7.44 -14.13 -6.31
CA ALA A 69 8.29 -14.40 -7.47
C ALA A 69 8.22 -15.88 -7.90
N ASP A 70 7.83 -16.14 -9.15
CA ASP A 70 7.98 -17.46 -9.79
C ASP A 70 9.41 -17.64 -10.31
N GLY A 71 9.75 -18.84 -10.80
CA GLY A 71 11.04 -19.11 -11.46
C GLY A 71 11.35 -18.17 -12.64
N VAL A 72 10.34 -17.72 -13.38
CA VAL A 72 10.50 -16.70 -14.45
C VAL A 72 10.90 -15.35 -13.85
N ASP A 73 10.29 -14.97 -12.72
CA ASP A 73 10.57 -13.69 -12.07
C ASP A 73 11.99 -13.72 -11.46
N TRP A 74 12.43 -14.87 -10.94
CA TRP A 74 13.83 -15.09 -10.52
C TRP A 74 14.83 -15.01 -11.68
N MET A 75 14.49 -15.56 -12.85
CA MET A 75 15.33 -15.42 -14.05
C MET A 75 15.42 -13.96 -14.51
N LEU A 76 14.30 -13.22 -14.52
CA LEU A 76 14.26 -11.80 -14.84
C LEU A 76 15.06 -10.97 -13.82
N MET A 77 14.95 -11.21 -12.51
CA MET A 77 15.77 -10.53 -11.51
C MET A 77 17.27 -10.83 -11.67
N GLY A 78 17.63 -12.07 -12.02
CA GLY A 78 19.02 -12.45 -12.29
C GLY A 78 19.60 -11.73 -13.50
N LEU A 79 18.82 -11.63 -14.60
CA LEU A 79 19.19 -10.86 -15.79
C LEU A 79 19.25 -9.35 -15.48
N GLY A 80 18.21 -8.79 -14.86
CA GLY A 80 18.16 -7.38 -14.48
C GLY A 80 19.28 -6.95 -13.52
N LEU A 81 19.78 -7.85 -12.66
CA LEU A 81 20.96 -7.61 -11.84
C LEU A 81 22.23 -7.50 -12.69
N ILE A 82 22.40 -8.33 -13.72
CA ILE A 82 23.51 -8.22 -14.68
C ILE A 82 23.39 -6.91 -15.47
N GLY A 83 22.18 -6.48 -15.82
CA GLY A 83 21.89 -5.16 -16.38
C GLY A 83 22.39 -4.01 -15.46
N ALA A 84 21.86 -3.92 -14.24
CA ALA A 84 22.18 -2.85 -13.28
C ALA A 84 23.67 -2.83 -12.86
N VAL A 85 24.31 -4.00 -12.77
CA VAL A 85 25.77 -4.05 -12.56
C VAL A 85 26.50 -3.56 -13.81
N GLY A 86 26.07 -3.96 -15.00
CA GLY A 86 26.68 -3.53 -16.26
C GLY A 86 26.59 -2.02 -16.51
N ASP A 87 25.43 -1.39 -16.30
CA ASP A 87 25.23 0.03 -16.60
C ASP A 87 26.11 0.93 -15.70
N GLY A 88 26.19 0.60 -14.41
CA GLY A 88 27.12 1.28 -13.51
C GLY A 88 28.60 1.19 -13.96
N PHE A 89 29.00 0.13 -14.67
CA PHE A 89 30.33 0.01 -15.27
C PHE A 89 30.50 0.80 -16.57
N VAL A 90 29.42 1.13 -17.31
CA VAL A 90 29.48 1.89 -18.57
C VAL A 90 30.14 3.25 -18.35
N THR A 91 29.69 4.01 -17.35
CA THR A 91 30.16 5.39 -17.12
C THR A 91 31.68 5.47 -16.88
N PRO A 92 32.31 4.67 -15.98
CA PRO A 92 33.76 4.63 -15.84
C PRO A 92 34.52 4.16 -17.09
N ILE A 93 33.95 3.23 -17.87
CA ILE A 93 34.58 2.71 -19.09
C ILE A 93 34.59 3.78 -20.20
N ILE A 94 33.51 4.55 -20.35
CA ILE A 94 33.47 5.70 -21.27
C ILE A 94 34.56 6.72 -20.91
N TYR A 95 34.67 7.10 -19.63
CA TYR A 95 35.69 8.07 -19.21
C TYR A 95 37.13 7.54 -19.31
N PHE A 96 37.36 6.23 -19.15
CA PHE A 96 38.64 5.59 -19.45
C PHE A 96 39.04 5.77 -20.93
N VAL A 97 38.13 5.49 -21.88
CA VAL A 97 38.41 5.64 -23.32
C VAL A 97 38.55 7.10 -23.73
N ILE A 98 37.78 8.02 -23.15
CA ILE A 98 37.99 9.47 -23.34
C ILE A 98 39.37 9.88 -22.80
N GLY A 99 39.81 9.32 -21.67
CA GLY A 99 41.16 9.53 -21.13
C GLY A 99 42.28 9.05 -22.06
N LEU A 100 42.09 7.92 -22.76
CA LEU A 100 43.00 7.47 -23.81
C LEU A 100 43.00 8.43 -25.01
N LEU A 101 41.83 8.82 -25.51
CA LEU A 101 41.69 9.75 -26.63
C LEU A 101 42.36 11.11 -26.34
N LEU A 102 42.22 11.64 -25.11
CA LEU A 102 42.91 12.85 -24.66
C LEU A 102 44.44 12.67 -24.53
N ASN A 103 44.92 11.47 -24.20
CA ASN A 103 46.35 11.18 -24.20
C ASN A 103 46.91 11.13 -25.63
N ASP A 104 46.16 10.56 -26.57
CA ASP A 104 46.56 10.46 -27.98
C ASP A 104 46.50 11.83 -28.69
N LEU A 105 45.60 12.73 -28.27
CA LEU A 105 45.62 14.15 -28.65
C LEU A 105 46.82 14.92 -28.07
N GLY A 106 47.22 14.62 -26.83
CA GLY A 106 48.33 15.31 -26.16
C GLY A 106 49.73 14.86 -26.59
N GLY A 107 49.86 13.65 -27.15
CA GLY A 107 51.14 13.05 -27.54
C GLY A 107 51.91 13.81 -28.64
N PRO A 108 51.30 14.07 -29.82
CA PRO A 108 51.98 14.75 -30.94
C PRO A 108 52.52 16.14 -30.58
N ALA A 109 51.82 16.86 -29.70
CA ALA A 109 52.18 18.22 -29.27
C ALA A 109 53.46 18.30 -28.41
N LEU A 110 54.07 17.18 -28.00
CA LEU A 110 55.15 17.13 -27.01
C LEU A 110 56.53 16.71 -27.54
N GLY A 111 56.71 16.46 -28.85
CA GLY A 111 58.07 16.29 -29.41
C GLY A 111 58.25 15.37 -30.62
N GLY A 112 57.24 15.20 -31.49
CA GLY A 112 57.38 14.41 -32.71
C GLY A 112 56.73 15.10 -33.91
N SER A 113 57.22 14.82 -35.12
CA SER A 113 56.54 15.22 -36.36
C SER A 113 55.15 14.59 -36.43
N PHE A 114 54.15 15.35 -36.89
CA PHE A 114 52.79 14.85 -37.13
C PHE A 114 52.78 13.79 -38.23
N ASP A 115 52.84 12.52 -37.83
CA ASP A 115 52.47 11.38 -38.67
C ASP A 115 50.94 11.22 -38.60
N ASP A 116 50.25 12.02 -39.43
CA ASP A 116 48.79 12.07 -39.51
C ASP A 116 48.16 10.67 -39.70
N GLY A 117 48.85 9.76 -40.40
CA GLY A 117 48.39 8.40 -40.62
C GLY A 117 48.26 7.61 -39.33
N ASN A 118 49.25 7.68 -38.44
CA ASN A 118 49.20 7.02 -37.13
C ASN A 118 48.30 7.75 -36.12
N PHE A 119 48.24 9.08 -36.16
CA PHE A 119 47.33 9.88 -35.32
C PHE A 119 45.85 9.59 -35.63
N MET A 120 45.45 9.65 -36.90
CA MET A 120 44.07 9.34 -37.33
C MET A 120 43.70 7.88 -37.08
N LYS A 121 44.66 6.95 -37.15
CA LYS A 121 44.48 5.53 -36.80
C LYS A 121 44.27 5.30 -35.30
N ALA A 122 44.88 6.09 -34.43
CA ALA A 122 44.62 6.05 -32.98
C ALA A 122 43.22 6.60 -32.64
N ILE A 123 42.87 7.78 -33.18
CA ILE A 123 41.56 8.41 -32.95
C ILE A 123 40.41 7.54 -33.48
N SER A 124 40.51 7.02 -34.71
CA SER A 124 39.48 6.15 -35.28
C SER A 124 39.30 4.86 -34.47
N LYS A 125 40.38 4.25 -33.97
CA LYS A 125 40.30 3.09 -33.05
C LYS A 125 39.54 3.43 -31.76
N ASN A 126 39.82 4.57 -31.14
CA ASN A 126 39.14 5.01 -29.92
C ASN A 126 37.67 5.38 -30.18
N ALA A 127 37.34 5.99 -31.33
CA ALA A 127 35.98 6.29 -31.74
C ALA A 127 35.14 5.02 -32.00
N VAL A 128 35.73 4.00 -32.64
CA VAL A 128 35.11 2.69 -32.82
C VAL A 128 34.92 1.97 -31.48
N ALA A 129 35.87 2.10 -30.54
CA ALA A 129 35.68 1.58 -29.18
C ALA A 129 34.51 2.25 -28.45
N LEU A 130 34.35 3.57 -28.56
CA LEU A 130 33.18 4.28 -28.01
C LEU A 130 31.86 3.83 -28.67
N LEU A 131 31.85 3.55 -29.98
CA LEU A 131 30.68 3.01 -30.67
C LEU A 131 30.29 1.61 -30.14
N TYR A 132 31.26 0.72 -29.93
CA TYR A 132 31.00 -0.58 -29.32
C TYR A 132 30.52 -0.47 -27.86
N ILE A 133 31.06 0.47 -27.08
CA ILE A 133 30.59 0.75 -25.71
C ILE A 133 29.16 1.29 -25.72
N ALA A 134 28.79 2.16 -26.65
CA ALA A 134 27.42 2.65 -26.80
C ALA A 134 26.43 1.53 -27.17
N GLY A 135 26.82 0.63 -28.09
CA GLY A 135 26.01 -0.54 -28.42
C GLY A 135 25.84 -1.52 -27.24
N ALA A 136 26.92 -1.79 -26.51
CA ALA A 136 26.88 -2.63 -25.31
C ALA A 136 26.03 -2.00 -24.19
N SER A 137 26.21 -0.70 -23.94
CA SER A 137 25.40 0.08 -23.00
C SER A 137 23.92 -0.01 -23.35
N TRP A 138 23.53 0.22 -24.61
CA TRP A 138 22.12 0.14 -25.02
C TRP A 138 21.49 -1.23 -24.68
N VAL A 139 22.18 -2.34 -24.95
CA VAL A 139 21.71 -3.68 -24.59
C VAL A 139 21.58 -3.84 -23.08
N VAL A 140 22.57 -3.36 -22.32
CA VAL A 140 22.64 -3.51 -20.85
C VAL A 140 21.58 -2.68 -20.14
N CYS A 141 21.43 -1.39 -20.47
CA CYS A 141 20.41 -0.50 -19.92
C CYS A 141 18.99 -0.99 -20.29
N PHE A 142 18.80 -1.46 -21.52
CA PHE A 142 17.52 -2.05 -21.95
C PHE A 142 17.19 -3.31 -21.15
N LEU A 143 18.18 -4.19 -20.94
CA LEU A 143 18.01 -5.45 -20.21
C LEU A 143 17.74 -5.20 -18.71
N GLU A 144 18.37 -4.21 -18.09
CA GLU A 144 17.99 -3.73 -16.75
C GLU A 144 16.53 -3.27 -16.71
N GLY A 145 16.20 -2.22 -17.48
CA GLY A 145 14.89 -1.57 -17.43
C GLY A 145 13.74 -2.53 -17.78
N TYR A 146 13.92 -3.35 -18.82
CA TYR A 146 12.93 -4.34 -19.23
C TYR A 146 12.71 -5.42 -18.16
N CYS A 147 13.78 -6.01 -17.62
CA CYS A 147 13.64 -7.12 -16.67
C CYS A 147 13.05 -6.68 -15.33
N TRP A 148 13.49 -5.54 -14.80
CA TRP A 148 13.00 -5.03 -13.50
C TRP A 148 11.57 -4.47 -13.59
N THR A 149 11.24 -3.71 -14.64
CA THR A 149 9.86 -3.24 -14.86
C THR A 149 8.90 -4.42 -15.03
N THR A 150 9.26 -5.40 -15.87
CA THR A 150 8.46 -6.62 -16.07
C THR A 150 8.29 -7.43 -14.77
N THR A 151 9.33 -7.52 -13.94
CA THR A 151 9.26 -8.18 -12.62
C THR A 151 8.32 -7.44 -11.66
N GLY A 152 8.44 -6.11 -11.60
CA GLY A 152 7.61 -5.26 -10.74
C GLY A 152 6.13 -5.38 -11.06
N GLU A 153 5.77 -5.25 -12.33
CA GLU A 153 4.37 -5.41 -12.79
C GLU A 153 3.84 -6.82 -12.51
N ARG A 154 4.60 -7.87 -12.84
CA ARG A 154 4.17 -9.27 -12.64
C ARG A 154 3.91 -9.60 -11.17
N GLN A 155 4.77 -9.14 -10.25
CA GLN A 155 4.54 -9.37 -8.82
C GLN A 155 3.46 -8.46 -8.24
N ALA A 156 3.34 -7.21 -8.69
CA ALA A 156 2.26 -6.31 -8.28
C ALA A 156 0.87 -6.85 -8.70
N ALA A 157 0.74 -7.40 -9.92
CA ALA A 157 -0.49 -8.02 -10.39
C ALA A 157 -0.91 -9.23 -9.53
N LYS A 158 -0.02 -10.21 -9.35
CA LYS A 158 -0.25 -11.39 -8.50
C LYS A 158 -0.61 -11.02 -7.06
N MET A 159 0.05 -10.00 -6.52
CA MET A 159 -0.19 -9.55 -5.15
C MET A 159 -1.55 -8.86 -5.01
N ARG A 160 -1.97 -8.04 -5.99
CA ARG A 160 -3.33 -7.46 -6.05
C ARG A 160 -4.39 -8.57 -6.10
N GLU A 161 -4.19 -9.57 -6.95
CA GLU A 161 -5.08 -10.75 -7.08
C GLU A 161 -5.19 -11.54 -5.76
N ARG A 162 -4.05 -11.97 -5.20
CA ARG A 162 -4.01 -12.75 -3.95
C ARG A 162 -4.54 -11.96 -2.76
N TYR A 163 -4.25 -10.66 -2.66
CA TYR A 163 -4.78 -9.80 -1.60
C TYR A 163 -6.30 -9.65 -1.74
N LEU A 164 -6.83 -9.38 -2.94
CA LEU A 164 -8.27 -9.28 -3.15
C LEU A 164 -8.99 -10.59 -2.83
N LYS A 165 -8.44 -11.75 -3.28
CA LYS A 165 -8.98 -13.06 -2.90
C LYS A 165 -8.93 -13.28 -1.38
N ALA A 166 -7.82 -12.93 -0.73
CA ALA A 166 -7.69 -13.06 0.72
C ALA A 166 -8.71 -12.18 1.46
N VAL A 167 -8.96 -10.95 1.01
CA VAL A 167 -9.99 -10.05 1.59
C VAL A 167 -11.39 -10.62 1.40
N LEU A 168 -11.74 -11.08 0.20
CA LEU A 168 -13.08 -11.61 -0.10
C LEU A 168 -13.41 -12.92 0.66
N ARG A 169 -12.38 -13.66 1.10
CA ARG A 169 -12.51 -14.84 1.96
C ARG A 169 -12.75 -14.50 3.44
N GLN A 170 -12.52 -13.27 3.89
CA GLN A 170 -12.64 -12.93 5.32
C GLN A 170 -14.09 -12.95 5.82
N ASP A 171 -14.26 -13.29 7.10
CA ASP A 171 -15.54 -13.28 7.79
C ASP A 171 -16.15 -11.87 7.92
N VAL A 172 -17.48 -11.77 8.07
CA VAL A 172 -18.15 -10.46 8.18
C VAL A 172 -17.73 -9.70 9.46
N GLY A 173 -17.42 -10.42 10.54
CA GLY A 173 -16.93 -9.85 11.79
C GLY A 173 -15.62 -9.07 11.64
N TYR A 174 -14.76 -9.43 10.69
CA TYR A 174 -13.52 -8.72 10.36
C TYR A 174 -13.76 -7.26 9.94
N PHE A 175 -14.74 -7.05 9.05
CA PHE A 175 -15.12 -5.74 8.55
C PHE A 175 -15.86 -4.93 9.63
N ASP A 176 -16.72 -5.61 10.40
CA ASP A 176 -17.47 -5.08 11.55
C ASP A 176 -16.56 -4.52 12.66
N LEU A 177 -15.42 -5.18 12.90
CA LEU A 177 -14.41 -4.80 13.91
C LEU A 177 -13.53 -3.61 13.50
N HIS A 178 -13.70 -3.06 12.28
CA HIS A 178 -12.87 -1.99 11.72
C HIS A 178 -11.35 -2.26 11.73
N VAL A 179 -10.93 -3.54 11.70
CA VAL A 179 -9.50 -3.92 11.62
C VAL A 179 -8.89 -3.48 10.29
N THR A 180 -9.71 -3.53 9.23
CA THR A 180 -9.55 -2.75 8.00
C THR A 180 -10.91 -2.16 7.66
N SER A 181 -11.00 -0.85 7.47
CA SER A 181 -12.16 -0.27 6.79
C SER A 181 -12.13 -0.62 5.29
N THR A 182 -13.25 -0.50 4.60
CA THR A 182 -13.29 -0.64 3.13
C THR A 182 -12.30 0.32 2.44
N SER A 183 -12.09 1.50 3.03
CA SER A 183 -11.10 2.49 2.59
C SER A 183 -9.65 1.99 2.76
N ASP A 184 -9.34 1.23 3.81
CA ASP A 184 -8.01 0.64 4.01
C ASP A 184 -7.73 -0.49 3.01
N VAL A 185 -8.75 -1.29 2.68
CA VAL A 185 -8.69 -2.32 1.62
C VAL A 185 -8.40 -1.65 0.27
N ILE A 186 -9.18 -0.63 -0.09
CA ILE A 186 -8.98 0.14 -1.35
C ILE A 186 -7.60 0.79 -1.37
N THR A 187 -7.12 1.34 -0.24
CA THR A 187 -5.79 1.92 -0.11
C THR A 187 -4.68 0.87 -0.26
N SER A 188 -4.88 -0.34 0.28
CA SER A 188 -3.91 -1.43 0.18
C SER A 188 -3.80 -1.94 -1.27
N VAL A 189 -4.94 -2.13 -1.95
CA VAL A 189 -4.97 -2.51 -3.38
C VAL A 189 -4.40 -1.41 -4.27
N SER A 190 -4.76 -0.15 -4.05
CA SER A 190 -4.44 0.95 -4.99
C SER A 190 -3.12 1.66 -4.70
N SER A 191 -2.82 1.98 -3.44
CA SER A 191 -1.64 2.76 -3.04
C SER A 191 -0.48 1.86 -2.64
N ASP A 192 -0.68 0.95 -1.69
CA ASP A 192 0.43 0.14 -1.15
C ASP A 192 1.02 -0.79 -2.23
N SER A 193 0.20 -1.32 -3.14
CA SER A 193 0.69 -2.08 -4.29
C SER A 193 1.53 -1.25 -5.28
N LEU A 194 1.20 0.03 -5.48
CA LEU A 194 2.00 0.93 -6.33
C LEU A 194 3.32 1.32 -5.66
N VAL A 195 3.36 1.46 -4.33
CA VAL A 195 4.61 1.67 -3.58
C VAL A 195 5.51 0.44 -3.68
N ILE A 196 4.96 -0.76 -3.54
CA ILE A 196 5.71 -2.01 -3.71
C ILE A 196 6.24 -2.15 -5.14
N GLN A 197 5.41 -1.82 -6.14
CA GLN A 197 5.78 -1.81 -7.56
C GLN A 197 6.93 -0.82 -7.85
N ASP A 198 6.79 0.45 -7.48
CA ASP A 198 7.80 1.52 -7.67
C ASP A 198 9.18 1.13 -7.13
N VAL A 199 9.21 0.53 -5.94
CA VAL A 199 10.47 0.13 -5.29
C VAL A 199 11.12 -1.06 -5.99
N LEU A 200 10.32 -2.00 -6.51
CA LEU A 200 10.82 -3.16 -7.27
C LEU A 200 11.26 -2.80 -8.69
N SER A 201 10.54 -1.92 -9.39
CA SER A 201 10.81 -1.60 -10.81
C SER A 201 11.80 -0.45 -11.01
N GLU A 202 11.87 0.53 -10.11
CA GLU A 202 12.68 1.73 -10.32
C GLU A 202 13.70 1.98 -9.20
N LYS A 203 13.31 1.87 -7.91
CA LYS A 203 14.20 2.29 -6.81
C LYS A 203 15.27 1.26 -6.46
N LEU A 204 14.98 -0.04 -6.56
CA LEU A 204 15.96 -1.12 -6.36
C LEU A 204 17.01 -1.21 -7.50
N PRO A 205 16.64 -1.14 -8.79
CA PRO A 205 17.61 -1.15 -9.89
C PRO A 205 18.56 0.07 -9.82
N ASN A 206 18.00 1.28 -9.66
CA ASN A 206 18.79 2.50 -9.44
C ASN A 206 19.73 2.38 -8.23
N PHE A 207 19.35 1.68 -7.15
CA PHE A 207 20.24 1.44 -6.02
C PHE A 207 21.41 0.51 -6.40
N LEU A 208 21.15 -0.58 -7.12
CA LEU A 208 22.16 -1.51 -7.60
C LEU A 208 23.11 -0.85 -8.61
N MET A 209 22.57 -0.09 -9.57
CA MET A 209 23.31 0.73 -10.54
C MET A 209 24.19 1.78 -9.85
N ASN A 210 23.67 2.53 -8.86
CA ASN A 210 24.48 3.52 -8.13
C ASN A 210 25.60 2.85 -7.30
N ALA A 211 25.35 1.67 -6.74
CA ALA A 211 26.35 0.91 -5.98
C ALA A 211 27.45 0.31 -6.88
N SER A 212 27.08 -0.26 -8.03
CA SER A 212 28.02 -0.76 -9.04
C SER A 212 28.82 0.38 -9.66
N ALA A 213 28.19 1.51 -9.98
CA ALA A 213 28.83 2.70 -10.52
C ALA A 213 29.84 3.33 -9.55
N PHE A 214 29.52 3.40 -8.25
CA PHE A 214 30.47 3.77 -7.21
C PHE A 214 31.69 2.83 -7.24
N ALA A 215 31.47 1.51 -7.13
CA ALA A 215 32.56 0.54 -7.09
C ALA A 215 33.45 0.58 -8.33
N ALA A 216 32.85 0.54 -9.53
CA ALA A 216 33.55 0.61 -10.80
C ALA A 216 34.35 1.91 -10.98
N SER A 217 33.80 3.05 -10.54
CA SER A 217 34.48 4.35 -10.59
C SER A 217 35.79 4.35 -9.80
N TYR A 218 35.79 3.82 -8.57
CA TYR A 218 37.01 3.75 -7.75
C TYR A 218 37.97 2.67 -8.23
N ILE A 219 37.48 1.48 -8.61
CA ILE A 219 38.32 0.40 -9.15
C ILE A 219 39.10 0.89 -10.39
N MET A 220 38.40 1.49 -11.37
CA MET A 220 39.03 2.06 -12.55
C MET A 220 40.03 3.17 -12.18
N SER A 221 39.67 4.06 -11.26
CA SER A 221 40.54 5.17 -10.83
C SER A 221 41.85 4.68 -10.18
N PHE A 222 41.76 3.68 -9.28
CA PHE A 222 42.93 3.07 -8.65
C PHE A 222 43.83 2.36 -9.66
N ILE A 223 43.26 1.67 -10.65
CA ILE A 223 44.01 1.03 -11.75
C ILE A 223 44.73 2.08 -12.60
N MET A 224 44.07 3.20 -12.93
CA MET A 224 44.61 4.25 -13.80
C MET A 224 45.72 5.09 -13.12
N LEU A 225 45.46 5.60 -11.91
CA LEU A 225 46.41 6.47 -11.20
C LEU A 225 46.14 6.46 -9.68
N TRP A 226 46.53 5.38 -9.00
CA TRP A 226 46.35 5.20 -7.55
C TRP A 226 46.80 6.40 -6.71
N ARG A 227 47.92 7.05 -7.05
CA ARG A 227 48.44 8.23 -6.33
C ARG A 227 47.45 9.40 -6.31
N LEU A 228 46.78 9.68 -7.43
CA LEU A 228 45.77 10.73 -7.51
C LEU A 228 44.45 10.30 -6.84
N THR A 229 44.12 9.01 -6.95
CA THR A 229 42.92 8.42 -6.33
C THR A 229 42.98 8.47 -4.81
N ILE A 230 44.13 8.19 -4.19
CA ILE A 230 44.33 8.34 -2.73
C ILE A 230 44.10 9.79 -2.28
N VAL A 231 44.56 10.78 -3.04
CA VAL A 231 44.32 12.20 -2.73
C VAL A 231 42.87 12.60 -2.95
N GLY A 232 42.17 11.98 -3.91
CA GLY A 232 40.73 12.17 -4.14
C GLY A 232 39.82 11.52 -3.09
N PHE A 233 40.23 10.39 -2.49
CA PHE A 233 39.38 9.54 -1.66
C PHE A 233 38.79 10.21 -0.39
N PRO A 234 39.51 11.06 0.37
CA PRO A 234 38.92 11.77 1.52
C PRO A 234 37.75 12.69 1.15
N PHE A 235 37.77 13.27 -0.06
CA PHE A 235 36.73 14.19 -0.52
C PHE A 235 35.39 13.51 -0.80
N VAL A 236 35.35 12.18 -0.89
CA VAL A 236 34.09 11.40 -0.97
C VAL A 236 33.20 11.67 0.25
N VAL A 237 33.78 11.77 1.45
CA VAL A 237 33.03 12.12 2.67
C VAL A 237 32.43 13.51 2.56
N LEU A 238 33.16 14.46 1.97
CA LEU A 238 32.70 15.83 1.75
C LEU A 238 31.56 15.90 0.71
N LEU A 239 31.62 15.08 -0.35
CA LEU A 239 30.56 14.95 -1.35
C LEU A 239 29.26 14.33 -0.78
N LEU A 240 29.34 13.54 0.29
CA LEU A 240 28.17 12.90 0.93
C LEU A 240 27.40 13.83 1.87
N ILE A 241 28.09 14.72 2.60
CA ILE A 241 27.50 15.57 3.65
C ILE A 241 26.25 16.35 3.15
N PRO A 242 26.26 17.02 1.98
CA PRO A 242 25.06 17.65 1.41
C PRO A 242 23.84 16.71 1.32
N GLY A 243 24.02 15.50 0.80
CA GLY A 243 22.94 14.52 0.64
C GLY A 243 22.40 14.00 1.99
N LEU A 244 23.28 13.80 2.97
CA LEU A 244 22.91 13.38 4.32
C LEU A 244 22.07 14.46 5.04
N MET A 245 22.49 15.72 4.95
CA MET A 245 21.78 16.85 5.58
C MET A 245 20.44 17.09 4.89
N TYR A 246 20.41 17.11 3.56
CA TYR A 246 19.20 17.34 2.78
C TYR A 246 18.16 16.23 2.98
N GLY A 247 18.55 14.95 2.92
CA GLY A 247 17.62 13.84 3.13
C GLY A 247 16.93 13.88 4.51
N ARG A 248 17.70 14.12 5.58
CA ARG A 248 17.14 14.25 6.94
C ARG A 248 16.22 15.48 7.08
N ALA A 249 16.62 16.61 6.53
CA ALA A 249 15.83 17.83 6.58
C ALA A 249 14.53 17.72 5.76
N LEU A 250 14.59 17.10 4.56
CA LEU A 250 13.41 16.78 3.75
C LEU A 250 12.42 15.92 4.52
N ILE A 251 12.83 14.76 5.04
CA ILE A 251 11.91 13.82 5.71
C ILE A 251 11.20 14.49 6.90
N SER A 252 11.95 15.28 7.68
CA SER A 252 11.40 16.06 8.80
C SER A 252 10.40 17.14 8.36
N SER A 253 10.71 17.88 7.28
CA SER A 253 9.80 18.88 6.71
C SER A 253 8.57 18.27 6.04
N SER A 254 8.73 17.21 5.25
CA SER A 254 7.65 16.54 4.51
C SER A 254 6.61 15.93 5.45
N ARG A 255 7.01 15.41 6.62
CA ARG A 255 6.06 14.91 7.62
C ARG A 255 5.17 16.04 8.16
N LYS A 256 5.76 17.19 8.52
CA LYS A 256 5.02 18.38 8.99
C LYS A 256 4.12 18.99 7.91
N ILE A 257 4.62 19.03 6.68
CA ILE A 257 3.85 19.43 5.50
C ILE A 257 2.61 18.55 5.35
N ARG A 258 2.73 17.23 5.53
CA ARG A 258 1.59 16.30 5.50
C ARG A 258 0.66 16.45 6.72
N GLU A 259 1.21 16.66 7.91
CA GLU A 259 0.45 16.94 9.14
C GLU A 259 -0.49 18.15 8.96
N GLU A 260 0.02 19.27 8.42
CA GLU A 260 -0.76 20.50 8.21
C GLU A 260 -1.70 20.40 6.98
N TYR A 261 -1.27 19.69 5.92
CA TYR A 261 -2.11 19.45 4.74
C TYR A 261 -3.34 18.61 5.08
N ASN A 262 -3.24 17.67 6.03
CA ASN A 262 -4.39 16.88 6.49
C ASN A 262 -5.49 17.77 7.12
N GLU A 263 -5.13 18.82 7.87
CA GLU A 263 -6.14 19.75 8.43
C GLU A 263 -6.87 20.50 7.31
N ALA A 264 -6.12 21.10 6.38
CA ALA A 264 -6.71 21.78 5.21
C ALA A 264 -7.58 20.84 4.37
N GLY A 265 -7.12 19.59 4.16
CA GLY A 265 -7.87 18.53 3.49
C GLY A 265 -9.21 18.24 4.18
N SER A 266 -9.21 18.07 5.50
CA SER A 266 -10.43 17.81 6.28
C SER A 266 -11.47 18.94 6.17
N ILE A 267 -11.02 20.19 6.05
CA ILE A 267 -11.89 21.36 5.86
C ILE A 267 -12.53 21.34 4.47
N ALA A 268 -11.77 20.97 3.44
CA ALA A 268 -12.28 20.82 2.07
C ALA A 268 -13.24 19.62 1.95
N GLU A 269 -12.91 18.49 2.57
CA GLU A 269 -13.75 17.28 2.62
C GLU A 269 -15.09 17.56 3.31
N GLN A 270 -15.08 18.25 4.45
CA GLN A 270 -16.32 18.70 5.13
C GLN A 270 -17.14 19.67 4.29
N ALA A 271 -16.50 20.58 3.54
CA ALA A 271 -17.20 21.52 2.66
C ALA A 271 -17.86 20.83 1.44
N ILE A 272 -17.21 19.81 0.88
CA ILE A 272 -17.70 19.07 -0.30
C ILE A 272 -18.78 18.05 0.09
N SER A 273 -18.55 17.26 1.14
CA SER A 273 -19.53 16.28 1.64
C SER A 273 -20.84 16.95 2.10
N LEU A 274 -20.76 18.16 2.66
CA LEU A 274 -21.92 18.95 3.09
C LEU A 274 -22.29 20.07 2.11
N VAL A 275 -21.91 19.99 0.82
CA VAL A 275 -22.08 21.09 -0.15
C VAL A 275 -23.51 21.65 -0.24
N ARG A 276 -24.54 20.80 -0.12
CA ARG A 276 -25.95 21.23 -0.06
C ARG A 276 -26.23 22.14 1.14
N THR A 277 -25.65 21.81 2.30
CA THR A 277 -25.71 22.62 3.53
C THR A 277 -24.92 23.91 3.38
N VAL A 278 -23.73 23.88 2.75
CA VAL A 278 -22.92 25.07 2.50
C VAL A 278 -23.68 26.11 1.67
N TYR A 279 -24.34 25.68 0.59
CA TYR A 279 -25.17 26.55 -0.25
C TYR A 279 -26.45 26.99 0.46
N ALA A 280 -27.14 26.10 1.19
CA ALA A 280 -28.36 26.44 1.94
C ALA A 280 -28.12 27.51 3.03
N PHE A 281 -26.89 27.60 3.56
CA PHE A 281 -26.48 28.61 4.55
C PHE A 281 -25.53 29.68 3.98
N GLY A 282 -25.39 29.82 2.66
CA GLY A 282 -24.57 30.86 1.99
C GLY A 282 -23.16 31.01 2.57
N SER A 283 -22.52 29.90 2.92
CA SER A 283 -21.35 29.86 3.82
C SER A 283 -20.02 29.62 3.08
N GLU A 284 -20.01 29.72 1.76
CA GLU A 284 -18.85 29.45 0.88
C GLU A 284 -17.68 30.35 1.27
N ARG A 285 -17.93 31.67 1.39
CA ARG A 285 -16.89 32.66 1.74
C ARG A 285 -16.20 32.36 3.08
N LYS A 286 -16.96 31.85 4.07
CA LYS A 286 -16.47 31.51 5.40
C LYS A 286 -15.58 30.26 5.37
N LEU A 287 -15.96 29.25 4.57
CA LEU A 287 -15.16 28.05 4.39
C LEU A 287 -13.90 28.29 3.56
N ILE A 288 -13.98 29.08 2.48
CA ILE A 288 -12.82 29.52 1.68
C ILE A 288 -11.82 30.29 2.56
N ALA A 289 -12.30 31.19 3.43
CA ALA A 289 -11.44 31.89 4.39
C ALA A 289 -10.77 30.93 5.39
N LYS A 290 -11.52 29.97 5.96
CA LYS A 290 -10.96 28.97 6.90
C LYS A 290 -9.89 28.10 6.22
N PHE A 291 -10.15 27.63 5.00
CA PHE A 291 -9.21 26.84 4.21
C PHE A 291 -7.94 27.64 3.86
N SER A 292 -8.09 28.90 3.45
CA SER A 292 -6.97 29.81 3.18
C SER A 292 -6.08 30.03 4.41
N VAL A 293 -6.66 30.14 5.61
CA VAL A 293 -5.90 30.23 6.88
C VAL A 293 -5.14 28.93 7.16
N ALA A 294 -5.77 27.76 7.00
CA ALA A 294 -5.10 26.47 7.21
C ALA A 294 -3.89 26.27 6.27
N LEU A 295 -3.96 26.77 5.04
CA LEU A 295 -2.84 26.70 4.09
C LEU A 295 -1.65 27.62 4.45
N GLN A 296 -1.77 28.57 5.39
CA GLN A 296 -0.65 29.47 5.74
C GLN A 296 0.52 28.71 6.40
N GLY A 297 0.23 27.71 7.22
CA GLY A 297 1.25 26.85 7.82
C GLY A 297 2.01 26.03 6.76
N LEU A 298 1.27 25.45 5.81
CA LEU A 298 1.82 24.77 4.63
C LEU A 298 2.77 25.68 3.82
N VAL A 299 2.36 26.91 3.50
CA VAL A 299 3.19 27.89 2.77
C VAL A 299 4.48 28.23 3.54
N LYS A 300 4.38 28.45 4.85
CA LYS A 300 5.53 28.77 5.71
C LYS A 300 6.53 27.60 5.80
N LEU A 301 6.04 26.36 5.84
CA LEU A 301 6.86 25.16 5.79
C LEU A 301 7.48 24.94 4.39
N GLY A 302 6.71 25.16 3.33
CA GLY A 302 7.16 25.06 1.93
C GLY A 302 8.28 26.04 1.60
N LEU A 303 8.18 27.30 2.04
CA LEU A 303 9.26 28.30 1.91
C LEU A 303 10.54 27.84 2.63
N ARG A 304 10.41 27.32 3.85
CA ARG A 304 11.56 26.78 4.61
C ARG A 304 12.17 25.55 3.92
N GLN A 305 11.36 24.66 3.36
CA GLN A 305 11.82 23.51 2.57
C GLN A 305 12.52 23.96 1.29
N GLY A 306 12.00 24.99 0.61
CA GLY A 306 12.61 25.62 -0.56
C GLY A 306 14.00 26.19 -0.29
N LEU A 307 14.17 26.92 0.83
CA LEU A 307 15.48 27.42 1.27
C LEU A 307 16.47 26.28 1.56
N VAL A 308 16.03 25.22 2.27
CA VAL A 308 16.85 24.03 2.53
C VAL A 308 17.26 23.31 1.23
N LYS A 309 16.34 23.21 0.25
CA LYS A 309 16.62 22.66 -1.08
C LYS A 309 17.61 23.53 -1.85
N GLY A 310 17.46 24.86 -1.81
CA GLY A 310 18.40 25.81 -2.43
C GLY A 310 19.82 25.65 -1.87
N ILE A 311 19.96 25.58 -0.54
CA ILE A 311 21.24 25.34 0.14
C ILE A 311 21.83 23.96 -0.23
N SER A 312 21.00 22.91 -0.31
CA SER A 312 21.47 21.59 -0.75
C SER A 312 21.95 21.57 -2.20
N ILE A 313 21.26 22.27 -3.11
CA ILE A 313 21.67 22.33 -4.52
C ILE A 313 22.95 23.17 -4.62
N GLY A 314 23.00 24.35 -4.01
CA GLY A 314 24.18 25.22 -3.99
C GLY A 314 25.43 24.58 -3.36
N SER A 315 25.28 23.77 -2.32
CA SER A 315 26.39 23.01 -1.73
C SER A 315 26.96 21.92 -2.63
N SER A 316 26.31 21.60 -3.76
CA SER A 316 26.94 20.82 -4.84
C SER A 316 28.11 21.55 -5.50
N GLY A 317 28.27 22.88 -5.30
CA GLY A 317 29.45 23.63 -5.72
C GLY A 317 30.78 23.14 -5.14
N ILE A 318 30.74 22.37 -4.05
CA ILE A 318 31.88 21.61 -3.50
C ILE A 318 32.53 20.70 -4.56
N ASP A 319 31.73 20.18 -5.50
CA ASP A 319 32.19 19.34 -6.61
C ASP A 319 33.25 20.04 -7.47
N PHE A 320 33.02 21.31 -7.82
CA PHE A 320 33.97 22.13 -8.58
C PHE A 320 35.24 22.44 -7.79
N ALA A 321 35.13 22.65 -6.48
CA ALA A 321 36.29 22.88 -5.62
C ALA A 321 37.20 21.63 -5.53
N ILE A 322 36.60 20.43 -5.43
CA ILE A 322 37.33 19.15 -5.44
C ILE A 322 37.99 18.93 -6.81
N ARG A 323 37.26 19.12 -7.91
CA ARG A 323 37.82 19.02 -9.27
C ARG A 323 38.98 20.00 -9.48
N ALA A 324 38.85 21.26 -9.02
CA ALA A 324 39.91 22.26 -9.11
C ALA A 324 41.17 21.85 -8.32
N PHE A 325 41.01 21.38 -7.08
CA PHE A 325 42.13 20.89 -6.26
C PHE A 325 42.81 19.66 -6.88
N MET A 326 42.04 18.66 -7.31
CA MET A 326 42.60 17.48 -7.98
C MET A 326 43.25 17.82 -9.33
N THR A 327 42.76 18.84 -10.05
CA THR A 327 43.39 19.34 -11.29
C THR A 327 44.73 20.02 -11.00
N TRP A 328 44.82 20.84 -9.95
CA TRP A 328 46.07 21.47 -9.50
C TRP A 328 47.13 20.46 -9.03
N TYR A 329 46.71 19.41 -8.31
CA TYR A 329 47.62 18.34 -7.89
C TYR A 329 47.98 17.42 -9.07
N GLY A 330 47.01 17.13 -9.95
CA GLY A 330 47.18 16.35 -11.17
C GLY A 330 48.16 17.00 -12.16
N SER A 331 48.10 18.32 -12.38
CA SER A 331 49.03 19.03 -13.26
C SER A 331 50.48 18.94 -12.77
N ARG A 332 50.71 18.98 -11.44
CA ARG A 332 52.04 18.69 -10.86
C ARG A 332 52.51 17.25 -11.10
N MET A 333 51.59 16.28 -11.17
CA MET A 333 51.94 14.91 -11.59
C MET A 333 52.27 14.81 -13.09
N VAL A 334 51.61 15.59 -13.96
CA VAL A 334 51.99 15.69 -15.38
C VAL A 334 53.38 16.31 -15.52
N MET A 335 53.61 17.48 -14.91
CA MET A 335 54.84 18.26 -15.04
C MET A 335 56.09 17.58 -14.44
N TYR A 336 55.96 16.96 -13.25
CA TYR A 336 57.13 16.48 -12.49
C TYR A 336 57.23 14.96 -12.38
N HIS A 337 56.21 14.20 -12.78
CA HIS A 337 56.16 12.74 -12.63
C HIS A 337 55.78 11.99 -13.92
N GLY A 338 55.69 12.67 -15.06
CA GLY A 338 55.40 12.05 -16.37
C GLY A 338 54.01 11.43 -16.49
N ALA A 339 53.05 11.79 -15.64
CA ALA A 339 51.68 11.31 -15.76
C ALA A 339 51.01 11.87 -17.03
N LYS A 340 50.21 11.07 -17.74
CA LYS A 340 49.51 11.55 -18.94
C LYS A 340 48.26 12.36 -18.58
N GLY A 341 48.04 13.49 -19.25
CA GLY A 341 46.98 14.45 -18.91
C GLY A 341 45.55 13.92 -19.04
N GLY A 342 45.27 13.10 -20.07
CA GLY A 342 43.98 12.44 -20.25
C GLY A 342 43.70 11.37 -19.19
N THR A 343 44.73 10.65 -18.73
CA THR A 343 44.63 9.74 -17.57
C THR A 343 44.28 10.49 -16.29
N VAL A 344 44.90 11.65 -16.05
CA VAL A 344 44.58 12.53 -14.91
C VAL A 344 43.13 13.03 -14.99
N PHE A 345 42.68 13.52 -16.16
CA PHE A 345 41.32 13.96 -16.39
C PHE A 345 40.27 12.87 -16.10
N ALA A 346 40.47 11.67 -16.65
CA ALA A 346 39.56 10.53 -16.44
C ALA A 346 39.45 10.14 -14.96
N VAL A 347 40.58 10.09 -14.23
CA VAL A 347 40.59 9.79 -12.79
C VAL A 347 39.87 10.87 -11.97
N ILE A 348 40.04 12.15 -12.30
CA ILE A 348 39.30 13.25 -11.64
C ILE A 348 37.79 13.07 -11.85
N ILE A 349 37.36 12.77 -13.07
CA ILE A 349 35.93 12.58 -13.37
C ILE A 349 35.37 11.34 -12.68
N CYS A 350 36.03 10.18 -12.79
CA CYS A 350 35.58 8.94 -12.16
C CYS A 350 35.50 9.06 -10.62
N VAL A 351 36.54 9.59 -9.95
CA VAL A 351 36.52 9.83 -8.50
C VAL A 351 35.38 10.75 -8.08
N THR A 352 35.06 11.76 -8.90
CA THR A 352 34.00 12.72 -8.54
C THR A 352 32.60 12.15 -8.80
N PHE A 353 32.36 11.54 -9.97
CA PHE A 353 31.07 10.90 -10.29
C PHE A 353 30.77 9.71 -9.37
N GLY A 354 31.75 8.88 -9.03
CA GLY A 354 31.61 7.84 -8.02
C GLY A 354 31.06 8.39 -6.70
N GLY A 355 31.61 9.49 -6.20
CA GLY A 355 31.14 10.16 -5.00
C GLY A 355 29.74 10.80 -5.11
N ILE A 356 29.28 11.11 -6.33
CA ILE A 356 27.91 11.57 -6.59
C ILE A 356 26.93 10.38 -6.54
N PHE A 357 27.24 9.23 -7.13
CA PHE A 357 26.33 8.07 -7.13
C PHE A 357 26.00 7.59 -5.69
N LEU A 358 26.97 7.65 -4.77
CA LEU A 358 26.75 7.33 -3.35
C LEU A 358 25.96 8.42 -2.57
N ARG A 359 25.81 9.63 -3.12
CA ARG A 359 25.02 10.73 -2.52
C ARG A 359 23.52 10.47 -2.57
N ASP A 360 23.04 9.75 -3.58
CA ASP A 360 21.62 9.75 -3.93
C ASP A 360 20.77 8.81 -3.03
N LYS A 361 20.41 9.33 -1.86
CA LYS A 361 19.78 8.55 -0.77
C LYS A 361 18.29 8.27 -0.95
N LYS A 362 17.69 8.58 -2.10
CA LYS A 362 16.25 8.35 -2.37
C LYS A 362 15.80 6.89 -2.13
N PRO A 363 16.52 5.83 -2.57
CA PRO A 363 16.04 4.45 -2.45
C PRO A 363 15.81 3.99 -1.01
N TYR A 364 16.70 4.38 -0.08
CA TYR A 364 16.64 3.95 1.33
C TYR A 364 15.30 4.30 2.00
N CYS A 365 14.75 5.49 1.74
CA CYS A 365 13.49 5.92 2.33
C CYS A 365 12.28 5.16 1.76
N SER A 366 12.36 4.67 0.51
CA SER A 366 11.29 3.90 -0.11
C SER A 366 11.33 2.43 0.31
N PHE A 367 12.49 1.87 0.65
CA PHE A 367 12.57 0.51 1.22
C PHE A 367 11.85 0.41 2.58
N ASP A 368 11.94 1.42 3.45
CA ASP A 368 11.17 1.45 4.71
C ASP A 368 9.65 1.37 4.44
N LEU A 369 9.16 2.06 3.40
CA LEU A 369 7.75 2.02 2.98
C LEU A 369 7.36 0.66 2.38
N LEU A 370 8.24 0.05 1.56
CA LEU A 370 8.09 -1.29 1.01
C LEU A 370 7.85 -2.34 2.12
N PHE A 371 8.62 -2.28 3.21
CA PHE A 371 8.45 -3.21 4.33
C PHE A 371 7.10 -3.04 5.06
N VAL A 372 6.66 -1.80 5.30
CA VAL A 372 5.37 -1.53 5.99
C VAL A 372 4.18 -1.92 5.10
N ALA A 373 4.22 -1.58 3.82
CA ALA A 373 3.20 -1.97 2.84
C ALA A 373 3.12 -3.51 2.70
N GLY A 374 4.28 -4.16 2.59
CA GLY A 374 4.39 -5.61 2.49
C GLY A 374 3.90 -6.34 3.75
N GLU A 375 4.20 -5.83 4.95
CA GLU A 375 3.71 -6.42 6.22
C GLU A 375 2.18 -6.36 6.31
N ARG A 376 1.56 -5.22 6.01
CA ARG A 376 0.09 -5.06 6.00
C ARG A 376 -0.59 -6.02 5.02
N ILE A 377 -0.09 -6.10 3.78
CA ILE A 377 -0.66 -6.98 2.75
C ILE A 377 -0.48 -8.45 3.13
N MET A 378 0.66 -8.82 3.71
CA MET A 378 0.95 -10.18 4.16
C MET A 378 0.11 -10.58 5.40
N GLU A 379 -0.18 -9.65 6.32
CA GLU A 379 -1.05 -9.91 7.49
C GLU A 379 -2.45 -10.35 7.06
N VAL A 380 -3.01 -9.76 5.99
CA VAL A 380 -4.30 -10.17 5.43
C VAL A 380 -4.20 -11.46 4.62
N ILE A 381 -3.17 -11.61 3.76
CA ILE A 381 -2.99 -12.83 2.94
C ILE A 381 -2.78 -14.09 3.80
N LEU A 382 -2.16 -13.95 4.99
CA LEU A 382 -1.97 -15.06 5.93
C LEU A 382 -3.09 -15.20 6.98
N ARG A 383 -4.11 -14.32 7.00
CA ARG A 383 -5.27 -14.48 7.90
C ARG A 383 -6.23 -15.53 7.36
N VAL A 384 -6.24 -16.68 8.03
CA VAL A 384 -7.35 -17.64 7.96
C VAL A 384 -8.50 -17.07 8.81
N PRO A 385 -9.73 -16.94 8.27
CA PRO A 385 -10.90 -16.49 9.02
C PRO A 385 -11.46 -17.61 9.91
N ASP A 386 -12.22 -17.24 10.96
CA ASP A 386 -12.88 -18.22 11.84
C ASP A 386 -14.09 -18.90 11.15
N ILE A 387 -14.74 -18.21 10.20
CA ILE A 387 -15.78 -18.75 9.32
C ILE A 387 -15.27 -18.68 7.88
N ASP A 388 -14.75 -19.78 7.38
CA ASP A 388 -14.10 -19.87 6.06
C ASP A 388 -15.09 -20.32 4.96
N SER A 389 -15.23 -19.52 3.91
CA SER A 389 -16.04 -19.86 2.73
C SER A 389 -15.35 -20.83 1.77
N ASP A 390 -14.02 -20.80 1.72
CA ASP A 390 -13.22 -21.59 0.76
C ASP A 390 -12.94 -23.00 1.29
N ASN A 391 -13.25 -23.30 2.56
CA ASN A 391 -13.00 -24.62 3.14
C ASN A 391 -14.04 -25.66 2.66
N PRO A 392 -13.63 -26.76 1.99
CA PRO A 392 -14.52 -27.87 1.66
C PRO A 392 -14.86 -28.78 2.85
N GLU A 393 -14.20 -28.62 4.00
CA GLU A 393 -14.46 -29.41 5.22
C GLU A 393 -15.83 -29.04 5.85
N GLY A 394 -16.88 -29.68 5.36
CA GLY A 394 -18.22 -29.59 5.94
C GLY A 394 -19.15 -30.64 5.35
N GLN A 395 -20.21 -30.98 6.08
CA GLN A 395 -21.26 -31.85 5.56
C GLN A 395 -22.13 -31.06 4.57
N THR A 396 -22.48 -31.70 3.45
CA THR A 396 -23.58 -31.29 2.57
C THR A 396 -24.74 -32.27 2.73
N LEU A 397 -25.97 -31.84 2.41
CA LEU A 397 -27.16 -32.69 2.51
C LEU A 397 -27.74 -32.92 1.12
N GLU A 398 -27.92 -34.19 0.72
CA GLU A 398 -28.49 -34.53 -0.59
C GLU A 398 -29.94 -34.06 -0.75
N LYS A 399 -30.68 -33.95 0.35
CA LYS A 399 -32.10 -33.59 0.38
C LYS A 399 -32.39 -32.70 1.58
N ILE A 400 -32.86 -31.50 1.29
CA ILE A 400 -33.27 -30.49 2.27
C ILE A 400 -34.79 -30.50 2.37
N LYS A 401 -35.33 -30.41 3.59
CA LYS A 401 -36.74 -30.12 3.88
C LYS A 401 -36.93 -28.66 4.29
N GLY A 402 -35.91 -28.05 4.89
CA GLY A 402 -35.92 -26.64 5.27
C GLY A 402 -36.60 -26.38 6.62
N GLU A 403 -36.52 -27.33 7.56
CA GLU A 403 -36.85 -27.05 8.96
C GLU A 403 -35.66 -26.35 9.65
N VAL A 404 -35.90 -25.17 10.24
CA VAL A 404 -34.87 -24.40 10.96
C VAL A 404 -35.20 -24.35 12.46
N GLN A 405 -34.21 -24.61 13.32
CA GLN A 405 -34.34 -24.54 14.77
C GLN A 405 -33.21 -23.71 15.39
N PHE A 406 -33.54 -22.66 16.13
CA PHE A 406 -32.64 -21.96 17.06
C PHE A 406 -32.90 -22.53 18.46
N LYS A 407 -31.85 -23.00 19.15
CA LYS A 407 -31.92 -23.59 20.49
C LYS A 407 -31.02 -22.82 21.45
N HIS A 408 -31.63 -22.16 22.42
CA HIS A 408 -30.97 -21.44 23.51
C HIS A 408 -29.84 -20.50 23.05
N VAL A 409 -30.08 -19.77 21.95
CA VAL A 409 -29.06 -19.01 21.25
C VAL A 409 -28.75 -17.71 21.97
N LYS A 410 -27.47 -17.53 22.30
CA LYS A 410 -26.90 -16.31 22.89
C LYS A 410 -25.95 -15.66 21.89
N PHE A 411 -26.11 -14.35 21.66
CA PHE A 411 -25.35 -13.63 20.64
C PHE A 411 -25.08 -12.16 20.99
N MET A 412 -23.86 -11.72 20.65
CA MET A 412 -23.31 -10.37 20.77
C MET A 412 -22.54 -10.08 19.46
N TYR A 413 -22.69 -8.90 18.87
CA TYR A 413 -21.88 -8.52 17.70
C TYR A 413 -20.42 -8.31 18.10
N PRO A 414 -19.42 -8.75 17.30
CA PRO A 414 -18.00 -8.54 17.60
C PRO A 414 -17.63 -7.07 17.84
N SER A 415 -18.28 -6.17 17.10
CA SER A 415 -18.13 -4.71 17.20
C SER A 415 -18.70 -4.11 18.50
N ARG A 416 -19.54 -4.84 19.25
CA ARG A 416 -20.20 -4.40 20.50
C ARG A 416 -20.38 -5.55 21.51
N PRO A 417 -19.29 -6.09 22.09
CA PRO A 417 -19.35 -7.26 22.97
C PRO A 417 -20.11 -6.99 24.29
N GLU A 418 -20.15 -5.74 24.75
CA GLU A 418 -20.85 -5.34 25.99
C GLU A 418 -22.39 -5.41 25.88
N THR A 419 -22.96 -5.56 24.68
CA THR A 419 -24.40 -5.51 24.44
C THR A 419 -24.93 -6.83 23.82
N PRO A 420 -25.55 -7.72 24.63
CA PRO A 420 -26.23 -8.90 24.09
C PRO A 420 -27.46 -8.51 23.28
N ILE A 421 -27.61 -9.14 22.12
CA ILE A 421 -28.81 -9.06 21.26
C ILE A 421 -29.77 -10.19 21.59
N PHE A 422 -29.21 -11.38 21.84
CA PHE A 422 -29.94 -12.56 22.30
C PHE A 422 -29.22 -13.13 23.52
N ASP A 423 -29.98 -13.56 24.53
CA ASP A 423 -29.46 -14.13 25.78
C ASP A 423 -29.91 -15.60 25.96
N ASP A 424 -31.15 -15.91 25.57
CA ASP A 424 -31.72 -17.27 25.48
C ASP A 424 -32.79 -17.33 24.35
N PHE A 425 -32.37 -17.24 23.08
CA PHE A 425 -33.31 -17.20 21.95
C PHE A 425 -33.66 -18.60 21.42
N CYS A 426 -34.95 -18.92 21.38
CA CYS A 426 -35.50 -20.15 20.81
C CYS A 426 -36.52 -19.83 19.70
N LEU A 427 -36.39 -20.50 18.55
CA LEU A 427 -37.30 -20.38 17.40
C LEU A 427 -37.36 -21.70 16.63
N ARG A 428 -38.53 -22.09 16.14
CA ARG A 428 -38.72 -23.23 15.23
C ARG A 428 -39.53 -22.80 14.02
N VAL A 429 -38.96 -22.96 12.83
CA VAL A 429 -39.60 -22.72 11.53
C VAL A 429 -39.84 -24.08 10.87
N PRO A 430 -41.09 -24.56 10.78
CA PRO A 430 -41.40 -25.83 10.12
C PRO A 430 -41.15 -25.77 8.60
N SER A 431 -40.65 -26.87 8.04
CA SER A 431 -40.55 -27.12 6.60
C SER A 431 -41.83 -26.67 5.85
N GLY A 432 -41.67 -25.84 4.81
CA GLY A 432 -42.78 -25.37 3.98
C GLY A 432 -43.75 -24.39 4.65
N LYS A 433 -43.35 -23.70 5.73
CA LYS A 433 -44.16 -22.66 6.39
C LYS A 433 -43.44 -21.31 6.44
N THR A 434 -44.11 -20.26 5.95
CA THR A 434 -43.68 -18.87 6.11
C THR A 434 -43.87 -18.43 7.57
N VAL A 435 -42.83 -17.85 8.17
CA VAL A 435 -42.85 -17.30 9.54
C VAL A 435 -42.46 -15.83 9.49
N ALA A 436 -43.24 -14.97 10.15
CA ALA A 436 -43.00 -13.53 10.21
C ALA A 436 -42.40 -13.11 11.57
N LEU A 437 -41.27 -12.41 11.55
CA LEU A 437 -40.60 -11.89 12.74
C LEU A 437 -40.98 -10.42 12.98
N VAL A 438 -41.83 -10.16 13.98
CA VAL A 438 -42.30 -8.82 14.36
C VAL A 438 -41.67 -8.33 15.66
N GLY A 439 -41.51 -7.03 15.82
CA GLY A 439 -40.94 -6.40 17.01
C GLY A 439 -40.40 -4.98 16.76
N GLY A 440 -40.06 -4.24 17.81
CA GLY A 440 -39.55 -2.86 17.71
C GLY A 440 -38.18 -2.73 17.01
N SER A 441 -37.73 -1.50 16.74
CA SER A 441 -36.38 -1.28 16.21
C SER A 441 -35.32 -1.82 17.18
N GLY A 442 -34.21 -2.35 16.65
CA GLY A 442 -33.15 -2.99 17.44
C GLY A 442 -33.45 -4.39 18.00
N SER A 443 -34.67 -4.94 17.81
CA SER A 443 -35.10 -6.24 18.40
C SER A 443 -34.47 -7.50 17.76
N GLY A 444 -33.24 -7.44 17.23
CA GLY A 444 -32.51 -8.59 16.68
C GLY A 444 -33.06 -9.21 15.39
N LYS A 445 -34.15 -8.71 14.78
CA LYS A 445 -34.80 -9.34 13.59
C LYS A 445 -33.81 -9.68 12.48
N SER A 446 -33.01 -8.70 12.03
CA SER A 446 -32.01 -8.90 10.98
C SER A 446 -30.88 -9.83 11.44
N THR A 447 -30.55 -9.83 12.73
CA THR A 447 -29.55 -10.71 13.34
C THR A 447 -29.94 -12.18 13.24
N VAL A 448 -31.23 -12.54 13.30
CA VAL A 448 -31.70 -13.91 13.03
C VAL A 448 -31.31 -14.35 11.62
N LEU A 449 -31.46 -13.47 10.62
CA LEU A 449 -31.08 -13.75 9.23
C LEU A 449 -29.55 -13.81 9.06
N SER A 450 -28.78 -12.95 9.74
CA SER A 450 -27.32 -12.97 9.71
C SER A 450 -26.72 -14.24 10.34
N LEU A 451 -27.34 -14.74 11.42
CA LEU A 451 -26.97 -15.99 12.06
C LEU A 451 -27.34 -17.21 11.19
N LEU A 452 -28.52 -17.21 10.55
CA LEU A 452 -28.95 -18.30 9.69
C LEU A 452 -28.06 -18.47 8.44
N GLN A 453 -27.60 -17.38 7.84
CA GLN A 453 -26.63 -17.38 6.72
C GLN A 453 -25.18 -17.63 7.16
N ARG A 454 -24.97 -17.83 8.48
CA ARG A 454 -23.67 -18.00 9.10
C ARG A 454 -22.66 -16.90 8.71
N PHE A 455 -23.07 -15.64 8.87
CA PHE A 455 -22.15 -14.49 8.85
C PHE A 455 -21.44 -14.30 10.20
N TYR A 456 -22.04 -14.83 11.27
CA TYR A 456 -21.48 -14.91 12.62
C TYR A 456 -21.90 -16.26 13.22
N ASP A 457 -21.06 -16.88 14.04
CA ASP A 457 -21.41 -18.05 14.84
C ASP A 457 -21.96 -17.58 16.22
N PRO A 458 -22.91 -18.31 16.84
CA PRO A 458 -23.47 -17.95 18.15
C PRO A 458 -22.45 -18.18 19.29
N VAL A 459 -22.56 -17.39 20.36
CA VAL A 459 -21.65 -17.46 21.52
C VAL A 459 -22.01 -18.62 22.46
N ALA A 460 -23.29 -18.97 22.52
CA ALA A 460 -23.79 -20.22 23.09
C ALA A 460 -25.13 -20.60 22.42
N GLY A 461 -25.55 -21.85 22.61
CA GLY A 461 -26.69 -22.45 21.91
C GLY A 461 -26.31 -23.02 20.53
N GLU A 462 -27.30 -23.56 19.82
CA GLU A 462 -27.11 -24.15 18.49
C GLU A 462 -28.18 -23.65 17.50
N ILE A 463 -27.80 -23.59 16.22
CA ILE A 463 -28.72 -23.35 15.10
C ILE A 463 -28.66 -24.58 14.20
N LEU A 464 -29.82 -25.19 13.93
CA LEU A 464 -29.96 -26.43 13.18
C LEU A 464 -30.76 -26.20 11.90
N LEU A 465 -30.30 -26.80 10.79
CA LEU A 465 -31.03 -26.99 9.55
C LEU A 465 -31.32 -28.49 9.39
N ASP A 466 -32.59 -28.87 9.29
CA ASP A 466 -33.09 -30.26 9.23
C ASP A 466 -32.53 -31.18 10.34
N GLY A 467 -32.17 -30.60 11.49
CA GLY A 467 -31.60 -31.27 12.66
C GLY A 467 -30.06 -31.31 12.69
N VAL A 468 -29.38 -30.89 11.63
CA VAL A 468 -27.91 -30.79 11.56
C VAL A 468 -27.47 -29.36 11.91
N SER A 469 -26.47 -29.22 12.78
CA SER A 469 -25.94 -27.90 13.17
C SER A 469 -25.24 -27.20 12.02
N ILE A 470 -25.58 -25.94 11.77
CA ILE A 470 -25.00 -25.13 10.67
C ILE A 470 -23.48 -24.98 10.80
N ASN A 471 -22.95 -25.15 12.01
CA ASN A 471 -21.51 -25.12 12.28
C ASN A 471 -20.76 -26.30 11.64
N LYS A 472 -21.47 -27.40 11.36
CA LYS A 472 -20.95 -28.62 10.70
C LYS A 472 -21.20 -28.66 9.19
N LEU A 473 -22.02 -27.75 8.66
CA LEU A 473 -22.35 -27.67 7.24
C LEU A 473 -21.30 -26.83 6.50
N GLN A 474 -21.03 -27.17 5.25
CA GLN A 474 -20.13 -26.39 4.40
C GLN A 474 -20.74 -25.00 4.13
N VAL A 475 -19.99 -23.92 4.41
CA VAL A 475 -20.51 -22.55 4.42
C VAL A 475 -21.01 -22.09 3.04
N ASN A 476 -20.25 -22.38 1.97
CA ASN A 476 -20.64 -22.01 0.62
C ASN A 476 -21.91 -22.76 0.18
N TRP A 477 -21.97 -24.07 0.43
CA TRP A 477 -23.17 -24.88 0.16
C TRP A 477 -24.40 -24.37 0.92
N LEU A 478 -24.27 -24.06 2.21
CA LEU A 478 -25.38 -23.51 3.02
C LEU A 478 -25.95 -22.22 2.40
N ARG A 479 -25.09 -21.32 1.92
CA ARG A 479 -25.49 -20.05 1.30
C ARG A 479 -26.14 -20.25 -0.07
N LEU A 480 -25.65 -21.19 -0.88
CA LEU A 480 -26.28 -21.59 -2.16
C LEU A 480 -27.70 -22.16 -1.99
N GLN A 481 -28.07 -22.62 -0.78
CA GLN A 481 -29.41 -23.13 -0.46
C GLN A 481 -30.32 -22.07 0.18
N THR A 482 -29.87 -20.82 0.34
CA THR A 482 -30.64 -19.74 0.99
C THR A 482 -30.66 -18.46 0.17
N GLY A 483 -31.82 -18.11 -0.40
CA GLY A 483 -32.06 -16.81 -1.01
C GLY A 483 -32.27 -15.70 0.04
N LEU A 484 -31.55 -14.59 -0.08
CA LEU A 484 -31.75 -13.38 0.71
C LEU A 484 -32.36 -12.26 -0.14
N VAL A 485 -33.32 -11.53 0.43
CA VAL A 485 -33.73 -10.21 -0.06
C VAL A 485 -33.44 -9.18 1.04
N SER A 486 -32.49 -8.28 0.78
CA SER A 486 -32.09 -7.22 1.71
C SER A 486 -33.11 -6.08 1.76
N GLN A 487 -33.19 -5.39 2.91
CA GLN A 487 -34.05 -4.20 3.07
C GLN A 487 -33.66 -3.07 2.12
N GLU A 488 -32.36 -2.88 1.91
CA GLU A 488 -31.78 -1.98 0.91
C GLU A 488 -31.16 -2.86 -0.19
N PRO A 489 -31.77 -2.94 -1.38
CA PRO A 489 -31.25 -3.78 -2.46
C PRO A 489 -30.05 -3.08 -3.14
N ALA A 490 -28.88 -3.68 -3.01
CA ALA A 490 -27.68 -3.28 -3.75
C ALA A 490 -27.64 -3.99 -5.11
N LEU A 491 -27.29 -3.26 -6.16
CA LEU A 491 -27.02 -3.79 -7.50
C LEU A 491 -25.57 -3.47 -7.89
N PHE A 492 -24.94 -4.37 -8.62
CA PHE A 492 -23.62 -4.14 -9.19
C PHE A 492 -23.73 -3.22 -10.42
N ALA A 493 -22.66 -2.45 -10.67
CA ALA A 493 -22.56 -1.49 -11.77
C ALA A 493 -22.31 -2.17 -13.14
N THR A 494 -23.18 -3.11 -13.47
CA THR A 494 -23.20 -3.98 -14.66
C THR A 494 -24.58 -3.89 -15.31
N THR A 495 -24.88 -4.70 -16.32
CA THR A 495 -26.23 -4.76 -16.92
C THR A 495 -27.26 -5.39 -15.97
N THR A 496 -28.55 -5.19 -16.28
CA THR A 496 -29.64 -5.86 -15.57
C THR A 496 -29.59 -7.39 -15.78
N GLU A 497 -29.16 -7.83 -16.97
CA GLU A 497 -28.85 -9.23 -17.33
C GLU A 497 -27.83 -9.83 -16.35
N GLU A 498 -26.63 -9.23 -16.27
CA GLU A 498 -25.55 -9.67 -15.37
C GLU A 498 -25.95 -9.62 -13.87
N ASN A 499 -26.76 -8.64 -13.47
CA ASN A 499 -27.26 -8.56 -12.09
C ASN A 499 -28.18 -9.73 -11.70
N ILE A 500 -28.91 -10.33 -12.66
CA ILE A 500 -29.72 -11.53 -12.40
C ILE A 500 -28.84 -12.79 -12.44
N LEU A 501 -27.85 -12.84 -13.34
CA LEU A 501 -26.92 -13.95 -13.48
C LEU A 501 -26.04 -14.20 -12.24
N PHE A 502 -25.79 -13.20 -11.39
CA PHE A 502 -25.13 -13.44 -10.08
C PHE A 502 -25.89 -14.39 -9.15
N GLY A 503 -27.19 -14.66 -9.40
CA GLY A 503 -27.95 -15.69 -8.67
C GLY A 503 -27.73 -17.12 -9.17
N LYS A 504 -27.30 -17.29 -10.44
CA LYS A 504 -26.98 -18.57 -11.10
C LYS A 504 -26.20 -18.24 -12.38
N GLU A 505 -24.88 -18.42 -12.36
CA GLU A 505 -23.99 -18.01 -13.45
C GLU A 505 -24.30 -18.77 -14.77
N ASP A 506 -24.63 -20.05 -14.69
CA ASP A 506 -25.01 -20.91 -15.82
C ASP A 506 -26.50 -20.77 -16.26
N ALA A 507 -27.18 -19.68 -15.92
CA ALA A 507 -28.59 -19.52 -16.27
C ALA A 507 -28.81 -19.17 -17.76
N SER A 508 -29.88 -19.72 -18.36
CA SER A 508 -30.26 -19.34 -19.73
C SER A 508 -31.02 -18.01 -19.74
N MET A 509 -31.04 -17.33 -20.90
CA MET A 509 -31.83 -16.09 -21.03
C MET A 509 -33.33 -16.31 -20.85
N ASP A 510 -33.84 -17.53 -21.10
CA ASP A 510 -35.23 -17.88 -20.81
C ASP A 510 -35.46 -17.97 -19.30
N GLU A 511 -34.56 -18.60 -18.54
CA GLU A 511 -34.62 -18.63 -17.06
C GLU A 511 -34.51 -17.22 -16.46
N VAL A 512 -33.64 -16.35 -17.00
CA VAL A 512 -33.53 -14.94 -16.60
C VAL A 512 -34.85 -14.20 -16.83
N VAL A 513 -35.51 -14.43 -17.97
CA VAL A 513 -36.82 -13.85 -18.29
C VAL A 513 -37.95 -14.44 -17.43
N GLU A 514 -37.91 -15.72 -17.07
CA GLU A 514 -38.88 -16.33 -16.15
C GLU A 514 -38.71 -15.82 -14.72
N ALA A 515 -37.48 -15.70 -14.21
CA ALA A 515 -37.19 -15.09 -12.91
C ALA A 515 -37.65 -13.61 -12.86
N ALA A 516 -37.42 -12.86 -13.95
CA ALA A 516 -37.91 -11.49 -14.08
C ALA A 516 -39.45 -11.40 -14.19
N LYS A 517 -40.13 -12.41 -14.75
CA LYS A 517 -41.61 -12.48 -14.75
C LYS A 517 -42.15 -12.83 -13.36
N ALA A 518 -41.57 -13.82 -12.69
CA ALA A 518 -41.97 -14.26 -11.34
C ALA A 518 -41.81 -13.14 -10.28
N SER A 519 -40.83 -12.25 -10.47
CA SER A 519 -40.61 -11.06 -9.64
C SER A 519 -41.39 -9.82 -10.08
N ASN A 520 -42.25 -9.92 -11.11
CA ASN A 520 -42.94 -8.81 -11.78
C ASN A 520 -42.04 -7.72 -12.42
N ALA A 521 -40.73 -7.95 -12.51
CA ALA A 521 -39.76 -6.99 -13.03
C ALA A 521 -39.74 -6.88 -14.57
N HIS A 522 -40.06 -7.97 -15.27
CA HIS A 522 -39.98 -8.08 -16.74
C HIS A 522 -40.63 -6.89 -17.47
N ASN A 523 -41.82 -6.48 -17.02
CA ASN A 523 -42.61 -5.44 -17.67
C ASN A 523 -41.92 -4.06 -17.68
N PHE A 524 -41.17 -3.70 -16.64
CA PHE A 524 -40.44 -2.43 -16.60
C PHE A 524 -39.06 -2.55 -17.28
N ILE A 525 -38.38 -3.69 -17.13
CA ILE A 525 -37.09 -3.95 -17.80
C ILE A 525 -37.26 -3.88 -19.32
N SER A 526 -38.34 -4.45 -19.86
CA SER A 526 -38.67 -4.39 -21.29
C SER A 526 -39.08 -2.99 -21.80
N GLN A 527 -39.32 -2.01 -20.91
CA GLN A 527 -39.55 -0.61 -21.29
C GLN A 527 -38.25 0.21 -21.35
N PHE A 528 -37.13 -0.31 -20.82
CA PHE A 528 -35.83 0.36 -20.95
C PHE A 528 -35.32 0.31 -22.40
N ARG A 529 -34.63 1.38 -22.82
CA ARG A 529 -34.09 1.54 -24.19
C ARG A 529 -33.20 0.39 -24.67
N HIS A 530 -32.59 -0.36 -23.74
CA HIS A 530 -31.72 -1.50 -24.03
C HIS A 530 -32.20 -2.81 -23.37
N GLY A 531 -33.43 -2.85 -22.85
CA GLY A 531 -33.98 -4.03 -22.16
C GLY A 531 -33.09 -4.48 -20.99
N TYR A 532 -32.86 -5.79 -20.90
CA TYR A 532 -31.93 -6.41 -19.93
C TYR A 532 -30.48 -5.91 -20.05
N LYS A 533 -30.06 -5.42 -21.23
CA LYS A 533 -28.70 -4.88 -21.47
C LYS A 533 -28.54 -3.42 -21.04
N THR A 534 -29.54 -2.88 -20.34
CA THR A 534 -29.43 -1.58 -19.67
C THR A 534 -28.45 -1.68 -18.51
N GLN A 535 -27.42 -0.84 -18.52
CA GLN A 535 -26.46 -0.71 -17.43
C GLN A 535 -27.09 -0.02 -16.22
N ASN A 536 -26.91 -0.59 -15.04
CA ASN A 536 -27.29 0.02 -13.78
C ASN A 536 -26.28 1.11 -13.39
N PRO A 537 -26.73 2.24 -12.80
CA PRO A 537 -25.82 3.24 -12.26
C PRO A 537 -24.97 2.65 -11.13
N LYS A 538 -23.80 3.25 -10.87
CA LYS A 538 -23.02 2.94 -9.68
C LYS A 538 -23.80 3.35 -8.43
N GLY A 539 -24.12 2.37 -7.58
CA GLY A 539 -24.64 2.58 -6.22
C GLY A 539 -23.58 3.13 -5.28
#